data_AF-A0A182AN34-F1
#
_entry.id   AF-A0A182AN34-F1
#
_cell.length_a   1.000
_cell.length_b   1.000
_cell.length_c   1.000
_cell.angle_alpha   90.00
_cell.angle_beta   90.00
_cell.angle_gamma   90.00
#
_symmetry.space_group_name_H-M   'P 1'
#
loop_
_entity.id
_entity.type
_entity.pdbx_description
1 polymer ?
#
loop_
_entity_poly.entity_id
_entity_poly.type
_entity_poly.pdbx_seq_one_letter_code
_entity_poly.pdbx_strand_id
1 'polypeptide(L)' 'MSPLFACAGCGVQIERSVRLYRQQKGRVFCSTCIDRQEAERQQAGLQPRPEAGGGDGAGNAGRP' A
#
# COMPACT_ATOMS: atom_id res chain seq x y z
N MET A 1 -9.38 -13.26 -20.71
CA MET A 1 -8.13 -12.49 -20.59
C MET A 1 -8.42 -11.24 -19.77
N SER A 2 -7.72 -11.06 -18.66
CA SER A 2 -7.79 -9.83 -17.88
C SER A 2 -7.03 -8.72 -18.61
N PRO A 3 -7.55 -7.48 -18.68
CA PRO A 3 -6.84 -6.40 -19.34
C PRO A 3 -5.63 -5.93 -18.53
N LEU A 4 -4.58 -5.56 -19.26
CA LEU A 4 -3.39 -4.91 -18.71
C LEU A 4 -3.51 -3.39 -18.88
N PHE A 5 -3.21 -2.66 -17.82
CA PHE A 5 -3.21 -1.19 -17.82
C PHE A 5 -1.81 -0.68 -17.47
N ALA A 6 -1.42 0.47 -18.02
CA ALA A 6 -0.18 1.13 -17.64
C ALA A 6 -0.35 1.87 -16.30
N CYS A 7 0.59 1.67 -15.38
CA CYS A 7 0.66 2.43 -14.14
C CYS A 7 0.89 3.92 -14.43
N ALA A 8 0.08 4.80 -13.85
CA ALA A 8 0.21 6.25 -13.99
C ALA A 8 1.46 6.84 -13.31
N GLY A 9 2.10 6.09 -12.41
CA GLY A 9 3.32 6.52 -11.70
C GLY A 9 4.63 6.06 -12.36
N CYS A 10 4.68 4.83 -12.87
CA CYS A 10 5.93 4.23 -13.37
C CYS A 10 5.80 3.55 -14.74
N GLY A 11 4.62 3.53 -15.35
CA GLY A 11 4.40 2.96 -16.69
C GLY A 11 4.37 1.44 -16.79
N VAL A 12 4.65 0.70 -15.70
CA VAL A 12 4.60 -0.77 -15.70
C VAL A 12 3.19 -1.28 -16.02
N GLN A 13 3.11 -2.40 -16.75
CA GLN A 13 1.84 -3.07 -17.03
C GLN A 13 1.34 -3.81 -15.78
N ILE A 14 0.09 -3.58 -15.42
CA ILE A 14 -0.56 -4.18 -14.26
C ILE A 14 -1.90 -4.81 -14.66
N GLU A 15 -2.12 -6.02 -14.14
CA GLU A 15 -3.40 -6.70 -14.28
C GLU A 15 -4.41 -6.17 -13.26
N ARG A 16 -5.47 -5.49 -13.76
CA ARG A 16 -6.54 -4.91 -12.94
C ARG A 16 -7.89 -5.07 -13.63
N SER A 17 -8.97 -4.93 -12.86
CA SER A 17 -10.32 -5.01 -13.41
C SER A 17 -10.68 -3.71 -14.16
N VAL A 18 -11.42 -3.83 -15.25
CA VAL A 18 -11.99 -2.67 -15.99
C VAL A 18 -12.86 -1.81 -15.06
N ARG A 19 -13.55 -2.44 -14.09
CA ARG A 19 -14.34 -1.75 -13.07
C ARG A 19 -13.47 -0.78 -12.27
N LEU A 20 -12.32 -1.23 -11.76
CA LEU A 20 -11.40 -0.37 -11.03
C LEU A 20 -10.84 0.73 -11.92
N TYR A 21 -10.46 0.41 -13.17
CA TYR A 21 -9.97 1.40 -14.13
C TYR A 21 -10.98 2.53 -14.37
N ARG A 22 -12.28 2.19 -14.50
CA ARG A 22 -13.37 3.15 -14.62
C ARG A 22 -13.56 3.98 -13.35
N GLN A 23 -13.54 3.35 -12.17
CA GLN A 23 -13.67 4.05 -10.89
C GLN A 23 -12.55 5.06 -10.68
N GLN A 24 -11.32 4.72 -11.07
CA GLN A 24 -10.17 5.62 -10.99
C GLN A 24 -10.03 6.57 -12.20
N LYS A 25 -11.08 6.74 -13.00
CA LYS A 25 -11.12 7.67 -14.15
C LYS A 25 -9.94 7.48 -15.11
N GLY A 26 -9.54 6.23 -15.32
CA GLY A 26 -8.44 5.85 -16.20
C GLY A 26 -7.03 6.02 -15.63
N ARG A 27 -6.89 6.36 -14.34
CA ARG A 27 -5.59 6.47 -13.66
C ARG A 27 -5.43 5.36 -12.63
N VAL A 28 -4.70 4.31 -12.96
CA VAL A 28 -4.41 3.21 -12.04
C VAL A 28 -2.93 3.20 -11.66
N PHE A 29 -2.64 2.78 -10.44
CA PHE A 29 -1.28 2.68 -9.91
C PHE A 29 -0.96 1.22 -9.57
N CYS A 30 0.30 0.82 -9.74
CA CYS A 30 0.79 -0.44 -9.21
C CYS A 30 0.88 -0.36 -7.68
N SER A 31 0.96 -1.51 -7.01
CA SER A 31 1.08 -1.57 -5.54
C SER A 31 2.20 -0.65 -5.05
N THR A 32 3.39 -0.76 -5.64
CA THR A 32 4.56 0.05 -5.24
C THR A 32 4.31 1.56 -5.31
N CYS A 33 3.61 2.04 -6.34
CA CYS A 33 3.28 3.47 -6.44
C CYS A 33 2.18 3.89 -5.46
N ILE A 34 1.26 3.00 -5.12
CA ILE A 34 0.24 3.23 -4.09
C ILE A 34 0.94 3.31 -2.72
N ASP A 35 1.76 2.33 -2.37
CA ASP A 35 2.51 2.29 -1.11
C ASP A 35 3.33 3.58 -0.92
N ARG A 36 3.98 4.05 -2.00
CA ARG A 36 4.74 5.30 -1.99
C ARG A 36 3.86 6.53 -1.77
N GLN A 37 2.71 6.64 -2.45
CA GLN A 37 1.76 7.72 -2.22
C GLN A 37 1.18 7.70 -0.80
N GLU A 38 0.92 6.52 -0.25
CA GLU A 38 0.42 6.38 1.12
C GLU A 38 1.49 6.79 2.13
N ALA A 39 2.75 6.41 1.92
CA ALA A 39 3.88 6.86 2.73
C ALA A 39 4.06 8.39 2.67
N GLU A 40 3.99 8.99 1.48
CA GLU A 40 4.06 10.44 1.29
C GLU A 40 2.87 11.16 1.95
N ARG A 41 1.66 10.58 1.89
CA ARG A 41 0.46 11.11 2.55
C ARG A 41 0.53 11.01 4.07
N GLN A 42 1.09 9.93 4.60
CA GLN A 42 1.33 9.78 6.03
C GLN A 42 2.37 10.80 6.48
N GLN A 43 3.45 11.02 5.73
CA GLN A 43 4.43 12.05 6.05
C GLN A 43 3.87 13.49 5.95
N ALA A 44 3.00 13.75 4.97
CA ALA A 44 2.36 15.06 4.80
C ALA A 44 1.19 15.30 5.78
N GLY A 45 0.60 14.22 6.33
CA GLY A 45 -0.55 14.25 7.23
C GLY A 45 -0.24 14.00 8.70
N LEU A 46 0.97 13.55 9.04
CA LEU A 46 1.42 13.41 10.42
C LEU A 46 2.26 14.61 10.85
N GLN A 47 1.64 15.47 11.65
CA GLN A 47 2.31 15.85 12.88
C GLN A 47 2.67 14.56 13.65
N PRO A 48 3.86 14.46 14.25
CA PRO A 48 4.30 13.24 14.93
C PRO A 48 3.39 12.96 16.13
N ARG A 49 2.66 11.84 16.11
CA ARG A 49 2.29 11.15 17.36
C ARG A 49 3.39 10.13 17.60
N PRO A 50 4.10 10.19 18.74
CA PRO A 50 5.20 9.28 19.01
C PRO A 50 4.67 7.85 19.08
N GLU A 51 5.49 6.97 18.53
CA GLU A 51 5.34 5.53 18.49
C GLU A 51 5.04 4.97 19.90
N ALA A 52 3.86 4.37 20.06
CA ALA A 52 3.63 3.35 21.09
C ALA A 52 3.88 2.01 20.39
N GLY A 53 5.04 1.40 20.63
CA GLY A 53 5.16 0.36 21.64
C GLY A 53 4.60 -0.94 21.06
N GLY A 54 5.44 -1.79 20.49
CA GLY A 54 6.23 -2.72 21.29
C GLY A 54 5.55 -4.08 21.18
N GLY A 55 6.04 -4.94 20.28
CA GLY A 55 5.52 -6.30 20.14
C GLY A 55 5.99 -7.16 21.31
N ASP A 56 5.11 -7.38 22.29
CA ASP A 56 5.33 -8.34 23.38
C ASP A 56 5.20 -9.77 22.84
N GLY A 57 6.23 -10.24 22.16
CA GLY A 57 6.43 -11.63 21.78
C GLY A 57 7.42 -12.29 22.73
N ALA A 58 6.97 -12.70 23.91
CA ALA A 58 7.74 -13.57 24.80
C ALA A 58 6.84 -14.71 25.30
N GLY A 59 6.70 -15.75 24.48
CA GLY A 59 6.29 -17.06 24.96
C GLY A 59 7.36 -17.59 25.90
N ASN A 60 7.06 -17.70 27.19
CA ASN A 60 7.93 -18.40 28.13
C ASN A 60 7.43 -19.84 28.30
N ALA A 61 8.22 -20.77 27.77
CA ALA A 61 8.18 -22.19 28.11
C ALA A 61 9.06 -22.42 29.35
N GLY A 62 8.51 -23.11 30.36
CA GLY A 62 9.22 -23.64 31.54
C GLY A 62 8.24 -23.75 32.72
N ARG A 63 7.69 -24.92 33.09
CA ARG A 63 8.32 -26.07 33.81
C ARG A 63 9.22 -25.59 34.96
N PRO A 64 9.16 -26.19 36.17
CA PRO A 64 8.95 -27.62 36.45
C PRO A 64 7.55 -28.03 36.93
#